data_AF-A0A3L8E2V0-F1
#
_entry.id   AF-A0A3L8E2V0-F1
#
_cell.length_a   1.000
_cell.length_b   1.000
_cell.length_c   1.000
_cell.angle_alpha   90.00
_cell.angle_beta   90.00
_cell.angle_gamma   90.00
#
_symmetry.space_group_name_H-M   'P 1'
#
loop_
_entity.id
_entity.type
_entity.pdbx_description
1 polymer ?
#
loop_
_entity_poly.entity_id
_entity_poly.type
_entity_poly.pdbx_seq_one_letter_code
_entity_poly.pdbx_strand_id
1 'polypeptide(L)'
;MGLEFGKLPIRIRRILYYSLAPEEQRAWAKSVTHGIPNLVDRIIYALPTVLPGFIMSAVIYKWSTAAHEQYIRKDPKLYENDK
;
A
#
# COMPACT_ATOMS: atom_id res chain seq x y z
N MET A 1 -12.37 -13.32 -31.08
CA MET A 1 -13.35 -12.22 -30.94
C MET A 1 -12.92 -11.37 -29.74
N GLY A 2 -11.86 -10.57 -29.78
CA GLY A 2 -11.49 -9.53 -30.74
C GLY A 2 -11.51 -8.20 -29.98
N LEU A 3 -10.55 -7.99 -29.05
CA LEU A 3 -10.38 -6.76 -28.27
C LEU A 3 -9.79 -5.64 -29.16
N GLU A 4 -10.41 -5.41 -30.31
CA GLU A 4 -10.01 -4.38 -31.28
C GLU A 4 -10.92 -3.16 -31.13
N PHE A 5 -10.34 -1.96 -31.28
CA PHE A 5 -11.13 -0.73 -31.37
C PHE A 5 -12.14 -0.85 -32.51
N GLY A 6 -13.41 -0.52 -32.22
CA GLY A 6 -14.53 -0.69 -33.15
C GLY A 6 -15.31 -2.01 -32.98
N LYS A 7 -14.73 -3.03 -32.35
CA LYS A 7 -15.42 -4.32 -32.03
C LYS A 7 -15.52 -4.57 -30.52
N LEU A 8 -15.34 -3.52 -29.71
CA LEU A 8 -15.48 -3.62 -28.27
C LEU A 8 -16.90 -4.08 -27.89
N PRO A 9 -17.05 -4.94 -26.87
CA PRO A 9 -18.34 -5.54 -26.49
C PRO A 9 -19.32 -4.53 -25.89
N ILE A 10 -18.88 -3.30 -25.60
CA ILE A 10 -19.68 -2.26 -24.94
C ILE A 10 -20.30 -1.36 -26.01
N ARG A 11 -21.64 -1.24 -26.02
CA ARG A 11 -22.37 -0.33 -26.92
C ARG A 11 -22.72 0.98 -26.22
N ILE A 12 -21.95 2.02 -26.50
CA ILE A 12 -22.18 3.37 -25.98
C ILE A 12 -23.07 4.16 -26.97
N ARG A 13 -24.06 4.91 -26.47
CA ARG A 13 -24.90 5.79 -27.29
C ARG A 13 -25.06 7.16 -26.62
N ARG A 14 -25.01 8.23 -27.42
CA ARG A 14 -25.31 9.62 -27.00
C ARG A 14 -24.44 10.15 -25.83
N ILE A 15 -23.12 9.93 -25.89
CA ILE A 15 -22.18 10.56 -24.96
C ILE A 15 -21.29 11.53 -25.75
N LEU A 16 -21.14 12.75 -25.23
CA LEU A 16 -20.29 13.78 -25.79
C LEU A 16 -19.16 14.08 -24.81
N TYR A 17 -17.92 14.07 -25.32
CA TYR A 17 -16.72 14.35 -24.54
C TYR A 17 -16.06 15.62 -25.09
N TYR A 18 -15.52 16.44 -24.20
CA TYR A 18 -14.78 17.65 -24.55
C TYR A 18 -13.33 17.53 -24.05
N SER A 19 -12.39 17.98 -24.86
CA SER A 19 -10.96 17.96 -24.54
C SER A 19 -10.28 19.21 -25.07
N LEU A 20 -9.28 19.71 -24.35
CA LEU A 20 -8.39 20.77 -24.81
C LEU A 20 -7.12 20.16 -25.41
N ALA A 21 -6.49 20.84 -26.38
CA ALA A 21 -5.20 20.42 -26.91
C ALA A 21 -4.13 20.45 -25.81
N PRO A 22 -3.15 19.53 -25.80
CA PRO A 22 -2.13 19.48 -24.75
C PRO A 22 -1.32 20.77 -24.60
N GLU A 23 -1.07 21.47 -25.70
CA GLU A 23 -0.32 22.74 -25.74
C GLU A 23 -1.05 23.88 -25.03
N GLU A 24 -2.38 23.80 -24.97
CA GLU A 24 -3.26 24.77 -24.30
C GLU A 24 -3.43 24.46 -22.80
N GLN A 25 -2.94 23.31 -22.34
CA GLN A 25 -3.09 22.86 -20.95
C GLN A 25 -1.83 23.09 -20.13
N ARG A 26 -2.00 23.28 -18.83
CA ARG A 26 -0.88 23.24 -17.86
C ARG A 26 -0.63 21.79 -17.46
N ALA A 27 0.56 21.27 -17.72
CA ALA A 27 0.95 19.90 -17.37
C ALA A 27 0.75 19.57 -15.87
N TRP A 28 0.98 20.55 -14.98
CA TRP A 28 0.85 20.41 -13.52
C TRP A 28 -0.21 21.34 -12.94
N ALA A 29 -1.37 21.40 -13.59
CA ALA A 29 -2.48 22.20 -13.08
C ALA A 29 -2.85 21.78 -11.65
N LYS A 30 -2.91 22.75 -10.72
CA LYS A 30 -3.45 22.57 -9.37
C LYS A 30 -2.75 21.46 -8.55
N SER A 31 -1.49 21.15 -8.86
CA SER A 31 -0.73 20.08 -8.21
C SER A 31 -0.63 20.25 -6.68
N VAL A 32 -0.42 21.48 -6.21
CA VAL A 32 -0.32 21.77 -4.77
C VAL A 32 -1.70 21.85 -4.12
N THR A 33 -2.61 22.66 -4.68
CA THR A 33 -3.89 22.97 -4.05
C THR A 33 -4.91 21.84 -4.13
N HIS A 34 -4.88 21.02 -5.18
CA HIS A 34 -5.77 19.87 -5.33
C HIS A 34 -5.03 18.54 -5.30
N GLY A 35 -3.81 18.46 -5.84
CA GLY A 35 -3.05 17.22 -5.87
C GLY A 35 -2.65 16.73 -4.47
N ILE A 36 -2.06 17.60 -3.64
CA ILE A 36 -1.63 17.22 -2.28
C ILE A 36 -2.81 16.79 -1.40
N PRO A 37 -3.92 17.55 -1.29
CA PRO A 37 -5.07 17.10 -0.50
C PRO A 37 -5.62 15.75 -0.97
N ASN A 38 -5.75 15.55 -2.28
CA ASN A 38 -6.22 14.28 -2.82
C ASN A 38 -5.26 13.12 -2.54
N LEU A 39 -3.94 13.36 -2.54
CA LEU A 39 -2.96 12.35 -2.13
C LEU A 39 -3.12 11.98 -0.66
N VAL A 40 -3.34 12.95 0.22
CA VAL A 40 -3.58 12.72 1.64
C VAL A 40 -4.86 11.90 1.85
N ASP A 41 -5.95 12.25 1.18
CA ASP A 41 -7.21 11.51 1.26
C ASP A 41 -7.04 10.04 0.81
N ARG A 42 -6.28 9.82 -0.26
CA ARG A 42 -5.95 8.46 -0.74
C ARG A 42 -5.12 7.67 0.27
N ILE A 43 -4.16 8.31 0.94
CA ILE A 43 -3.35 7.67 2.00
C ILE A 43 -4.26 7.30 3.16
N ILE A 44 -5.09 8.23 3.64
CA ILE A 44 -6.02 7.99 4.76
C ILE A 44 -6.97 6.84 4.43
N TYR A 45 -7.47 6.75 3.19
CA TYR A 45 -8.34 5.66 2.78
C TYR A 45 -7.63 4.29 2.73
N ALA A 46 -6.37 4.25 2.29
CA ALA A 46 -5.60 3.01 2.21
C ALA A 46 -5.09 2.53 3.58
N LEU A 47 -4.76 3.44 4.49
CA LEU A 47 -4.13 3.15 5.78
C LEU A 47 -4.85 2.05 6.59
N PRO A 48 -6.18 2.06 6.80
CA PRO A 48 -6.86 1.04 7.61
C PRO A 48 -6.69 -0.39 7.08
N THR A 49 -6.58 -0.57 5.77
CA THR A 49 -6.42 -1.89 5.15
C THR A 49 -4.99 -2.41 5.22
N VAL A 50 -4.02 -1.50 5.17
CA VAL A 50 -2.60 -1.84 5.04
C VAL A 50 -1.89 -1.85 6.40
N LEU A 51 -2.22 -0.88 7.27
CA LEU A 51 -1.54 -0.62 8.53
C LEU A 51 -1.55 -1.80 9.52
N PRO A 52 -2.68 -2.54 9.71
CA PRO A 52 -2.68 -3.68 10.64
C PRO A 52 -1.68 -4.77 10.27
N GLY A 53 -1.54 -5.09 8.98
CA GLY A 53 -0.57 -6.08 8.50
C GLY A 53 0.87 -5.64 8.78
N PHE A 54 1.19 -4.37 8.55
CA PHE A 54 2.50 -3.81 8.87
C PHE A 54 2.79 -3.84 10.37
N ILE A 55 1.85 -3.41 11.22
CA ILE A 55 2.02 -3.44 12.68
C ILE A 55 2.27 -4.87 13.16
N MET A 56 1.46 -5.83 12.72
CA MET A 56 1.61 -7.24 13.11
C MET A 56 2.99 -7.79 12.71
N SER A 57 3.44 -7.51 11.49
CA SER A 57 4.76 -7.94 11.02
C SER A 57 5.89 -7.35 11.87
N ALA A 58 5.81 -6.07 12.23
CA ALA A 58 6.81 -5.40 13.06
C ALA A 58 6.84 -5.96 14.49
N VAL A 59 5.68 -6.28 15.06
CA VAL A 59 5.57 -6.91 16.38
C VAL A 59 6.20 -8.31 16.36
N ILE A 60 5.83 -9.14 15.37
CA ILE A 60 6.38 -10.49 15.22
C ILE A 60 7.90 -10.44 15.05
N TYR A 61 8.39 -9.52 14.22
CA TYR A 61 9.83 -9.34 14.01
C TYR A 61 10.55 -9.08 15.33
N LYS A 62 10.12 -8.06 16.10
CA LYS A 62 10.75 -7.73 17.40
C LYS A 62 10.66 -8.87 18.41
N TRP A 63 9.53 -9.55 18.48
CA TRP A 63 9.35 -10.68 19.39
C TRP A 63 10.27 -11.84 19.01
N SER A 64 10.33 -12.19 17.73
CA SER A 64 11.13 -13.33 17.24
C SER A 64 12.62 -13.14 17.50
N THR A 65 13.15 -11.93 17.31
CA THR A 65 14.56 -11.61 17.58
C THR A 65 14.85 -11.68 19.08
N ALA A 66 13.97 -11.14 19.92
CA ALA A 66 14.14 -11.17 21.37
C ALA A 66 14.05 -12.61 21.94
N ALA A 67 13.10 -13.40 21.43
CA ALA A 67 12.94 -14.80 21.83
C ALA A 67 14.15 -15.65 21.42
N HIS A 68 14.65 -15.45 20.20
CA HIS A 68 15.84 -16.15 19.70
C HIS A 68 17.07 -15.87 20.58
N GLU A 69 17.31 -14.61 20.95
CA GLU A 69 18.39 -14.24 21.85
C GLU A 69 18.24 -14.85 23.25
N GLN A 70 17.01 -15.00 23.75
CA GLN A 70 16.75 -15.66 25.04
C GLN A 70 17.01 -17.17 24.97
N TYR A 71 16.57 -17.85 23.91
CA TYR A 71 16.73 -19.31 23.77
C TYR A 71 18.17 -19.76 23.52
N ILE A 72 19.02 -18.90 22.95
CA ILE A 72 20.45 -19.19 22.79
C ILE A 72 21.19 -19.14 24.14
N ARG A 73 20.70 -18.35 25.10
CA ARG A 73 21.35 -18.24 26.42
C ARG A 73 21.13 -19.54 27.20
N LYS A 74 22.22 -20.07 27.75
CA LYS A 74 22.17 -21.22 28.66
C LYS A 74 21.39 -20.82 29.92
N ASP A 75 20.44 -21.65 30.34
CA ASP A 75 19.73 -21.46 31.62
C ASP A 75 20.58 -22.04 32.76
N PRO A 76 21.04 -21.23 33.73
CA PRO A 76 21.82 -21.71 34.87
C PRO A 76 21.10 -22.77 35.70
N LYS A 77 19.76 -22.74 35.75
CA LYS A 77 18.94 -23.63 36.59
C LYS A 77 19.00 -25.10 36.15
N LEU A 78 19.32 -25.36 34.87
CA LEU A 78 19.45 -26.71 34.34
C LEU A 78 20.71 -27.44 34.85
N TYR A 79 21.69 -26.71 35.40
CA TYR A 79 22.97 -27.27 35.84
C TYR A 79 23.12 -27.35 37.37
N GLU A 80 22.10 -26.97 38.15
CA GLU A 80 22.17 -26.93 39.62
C GLU A 80 22.18 -28.34 40.27
N ASN A 81 21.60 -29.33 39.59
CA ASN A 81 21.48 -30.71 40.09
C ASN A 81 22.40 -31.72 39.37
N ASP A 82 23.26 -31.27 38.46
CA ASP A 82 24.22 -32.11 37.76
C ASP A 82 25.47 -32.23 38.66
N LYS A 83 25.46 -33.25 39.52
CA LYS A 83 26.58 -33.62 40.42
C LYS A 83 27.27 -34.88 39.92
#